data_AF-A0A7J8EAG3-F1
#
_entry.id   AF-A0A7J8EAG3-F1
#
_cell.length_a   1.000
_cell.length_b   1.000
_cell.length_c   1.000
_cell.angle_alpha   90.00
_cell.angle_beta   90.00
_cell.angle_gamma   90.00
#
_symmetry.space_group_name_H-M   'P 1'
#
loop_
_entity.id
_entity.type
_entity.pdbx_description
1 polymer ?
#
loop_
_entity_poly.entity_id
_entity_poly.type
_entity_poly.pdbx_seq_one_letter_code
_entity_poly.pdbx_strand_id
1 'polypeptide(L)'
;MSQRQVLQVFEQYQKARTQFVQMVAELATRPQNIETLQNAGVMSLLRPLLLDVVPTIQQTAALALGRLANYNDDLAEAVVKGDILPQLVYSLAEQNRFYKKAAAFVLRAVGKHSPQLAQAIVDCGALDTLVICLEDFDPGVKEAAAWALGYIARHNAGNGAYFNIGLFKFRFIR
;
A
#
# COMPACT_ATOMS: atom_id res chain seq x y z
N MET A 1 32.32 0.04 25.80
CA MET A 1 31.60 0.98 24.91
C MET A 1 30.75 1.90 25.77
N SER A 2 30.75 3.21 25.53
CA SER A 2 29.91 4.13 26.29
C SER A 2 28.44 4.02 25.86
N GLN A 3 27.50 4.23 26.77
CA GLN A 3 26.05 4.25 26.47
C GLN A 3 25.72 5.15 25.27
N ARG A 4 26.44 6.27 25.13
CA ARG A 4 26.33 7.20 24.00
C ARG A 4 26.69 6.56 22.66
N GLN A 5 27.74 5.73 22.61
CA GLN A 5 28.12 5.03 21.38
C GLN A 5 27.05 4.03 20.94
N VAL A 6 26.43 3.32 21.90
CA VAL A 6 25.34 2.38 21.59
C VAL A 6 24.15 3.12 20.99
N LEU A 7 23.69 4.21 21.62
CA LEU A 7 22.56 5.01 21.12
C LEU A 7 22.83 5.58 19.71
N GLN A 8 24.05 6.06 19.44
CA GLN A 8 24.42 6.57 18.12
C GLN A 8 24.29 5.53 17.00
N VAL A 9 24.59 4.24 17.28
CA VAL A 9 24.42 3.16 16.29
C VAL A 9 22.96 2.99 15.91
N PHE A 10 22.05 2.99 16.88
CA PHE A 10 20.60 2.87 16.63
C PHE A 10 20.04 4.09 15.90
N GLU A 11 20.45 5.30 16.29
CA GLU A 11 20.06 6.55 15.61
C GLU A 11 20.51 6.56 14.15
N GLN A 12 21.75 6.15 13.88
CA GLN A 12 22.29 6.07 12.52
C GLN A 12 21.52 5.05 11.68
N TYR A 13 21.20 3.88 12.24
CA TYR A 13 20.42 2.87 11.54
C TYR A 13 19.00 3.35 11.22
N GLN A 14 18.32 3.99 12.18
CA GLN A 14 16.98 4.57 11.95
C GLN A 14 17.02 5.67 10.86
N LYS A 15 18.04 6.53 10.89
CA LYS A 15 18.22 7.59 9.89
C LYS A 15 18.44 7.00 8.50
N ALA A 16 19.27 5.96 8.39
CA ALA A 16 19.54 5.28 7.13
C ALA A 16 18.26 4.66 6.54
N ARG A 17 17.44 3.98 7.35
CA ARG A 17 16.15 3.42 6.89
C ARG A 17 15.19 4.51 6.42
N THR A 18 15.10 5.62 7.16
CA THR A 18 14.27 6.78 6.80
C THR A 18 14.71 7.39 5.46
N GLN A 19 16.01 7.64 5.30
CA GLN A 19 16.55 8.18 4.05
C GLN A 19 16.34 7.24 2.88
N PHE A 20 16.55 5.93 3.10
CA PHE A 20 16.34 4.91 2.08
C PHE A 20 14.91 4.93 1.53
N VAL A 21 13.88 4.83 2.38
CA VAL A 21 12.49 4.82 1.91
C VAL A 21 12.10 6.11 1.21
N GLN A 22 12.58 7.26 1.69
CA GLN A 22 12.31 8.57 1.09
C GLN A 22 12.92 8.67 -0.31
N MET A 23 14.20 8.31 -0.46
CA MET A 23 14.89 8.35 -1.75
C MET A 23 14.27 7.37 -2.73
N VAL A 24 13.96 6.15 -2.31
CA VAL A 24 13.30 5.16 -3.18
C VAL A 24 11.92 5.65 -3.61
N ALA A 25 11.11 6.18 -2.69
CA ALA A 25 9.80 6.73 -3.03
C ALA A 25 9.94 7.86 -4.07
N GLU A 26 10.88 8.78 -3.87
CA GLU A 26 11.14 9.90 -4.77
C GLU A 26 11.60 9.42 -6.15
N LEU A 27 12.56 8.49 -6.21
CA LEU A 27 13.06 7.93 -7.45
C LEU A 27 11.94 7.19 -8.22
N ALA A 28 11.04 6.50 -7.53
CA ALA A 28 9.89 5.82 -8.11
C ALA A 28 8.82 6.75 -8.69
N THR A 29 8.95 8.07 -8.57
CA THR A 29 8.08 9.03 -9.29
C THR A 29 8.44 9.15 -10.77
N ARG A 30 9.67 8.78 -11.15
CA ARG A 30 10.18 8.94 -12.51
C ARG A 30 10.23 7.59 -13.23
N PRO A 31 9.52 7.42 -14.36
CA PRO A 31 9.52 6.18 -15.16
C PRO A 31 10.91 5.60 -15.45
N GLN A 32 11.87 6.46 -15.82
CA GLN A 32 13.24 6.08 -16.17
C GLN A 32 14.01 5.37 -15.04
N ASN A 33 13.58 5.49 -13.79
CA ASN A 33 14.24 4.86 -12.65
C ASN A 33 13.64 3.49 -12.31
N ILE A 34 12.43 3.18 -12.82
CA ILE A 34 11.64 2.04 -12.35
C ILE A 34 12.34 0.71 -12.65
N GLU A 35 12.84 0.54 -13.87
CA GLU A 35 13.59 -0.65 -14.27
C GLU A 35 14.85 -0.84 -13.39
N THR A 36 15.61 0.22 -13.16
CA THR A 36 16.79 0.19 -12.27
C THR A 36 16.42 -0.19 -10.84
N LEU A 37 15.33 0.37 -10.31
CA LEU A 37 14.83 0.06 -8.97
C LEU A 37 14.38 -1.40 -8.86
N GLN A 38 13.71 -1.91 -9.89
CA GLN A 38 13.29 -3.30 -9.98
C GLN A 38 14.49 -4.25 -10.01
N ASN A 39 15.46 -3.98 -10.89
CA ASN A 39 16.69 -4.77 -11.02
C ASN A 39 17.54 -4.76 -9.74
N ALA A 40 17.48 -3.68 -8.94
CA ALA A 40 18.10 -3.59 -7.63
C ALA A 40 17.35 -4.37 -6.52
N GLY A 41 16.23 -5.03 -6.83
CA GLY A 41 15.48 -5.84 -5.87
C GLY A 41 14.72 -5.02 -4.83
N VAL A 42 14.37 -3.76 -5.13
CA VAL A 42 13.85 -2.79 -4.14
C VAL A 42 12.60 -3.28 -3.39
N MET A 43 11.75 -4.09 -4.02
CA MET A 43 10.53 -4.61 -3.37
C MET A 43 10.84 -5.48 -2.15
N SER A 44 11.86 -6.34 -2.26
CA SER A 44 12.30 -7.19 -1.15
C SER A 44 12.86 -6.39 0.01
N LEU A 45 13.48 -5.24 -0.28
CA LEU A 45 14.01 -4.31 0.72
C LEU A 45 12.92 -3.46 1.38
N LEU A 46 11.85 -3.11 0.65
CA LEU A 46 10.73 -2.34 1.18
C LEU A 46 9.77 -3.18 2.02
N ARG A 47 9.59 -4.47 1.72
CA ARG A 47 8.68 -5.37 2.45
C ARG A 47 8.90 -5.36 3.99
N PRO A 48 10.13 -5.54 4.53
CA PRO A 48 10.32 -5.50 5.99
C PRO A 48 10.06 -4.12 6.58
N LEU A 49 10.25 -3.04 5.82
CA LEU A 49 10.06 -1.66 6.28
C LEU A 49 8.60 -1.28 6.45
N LEU A 50 7.66 -2.06 5.91
CA LEU A 50 6.24 -1.93 6.21
C LEU A 50 5.90 -2.30 7.66
N LEU A 51 6.75 -3.11 8.34
CA LEU A 51 6.60 -3.47 9.75
C LEU A 51 7.58 -2.67 10.65
N ASP A 52 8.16 -1.59 10.14
CA ASP A 52 9.07 -0.77 10.92
C ASP A 52 8.36 -0.17 12.14
N VAL A 53 9.10 -0.04 13.24
CA VAL A 53 8.60 0.60 14.46
C VAL A 53 8.32 2.10 14.28
N VAL A 54 8.88 2.72 13.24
CA VAL A 54 8.69 4.14 12.93
C VAL A 54 7.57 4.32 11.90
N PRO A 55 6.43 4.97 12.25
CA PRO A 55 5.28 5.09 11.36
C PRO A 55 5.57 5.81 10.03
N THR A 56 6.48 6.80 10.05
CA THR A 56 6.89 7.51 8.84
C THR A 56 7.65 6.61 7.87
N ILE A 57 8.42 5.63 8.37
CA ILE A 57 9.09 4.64 7.52
C ILE A 57 8.04 3.71 6.88
N GLN A 58 7.09 3.22 7.68
CA GLN A 58 6.02 2.34 7.20
C GLN A 58 5.20 2.98 6.06
N GLN A 59 4.71 4.21 6.27
CA GLN A 59 3.89 4.88 5.27
C GLN A 59 4.68 5.23 4.00
N THR A 60 5.96 5.60 4.12
CA THR A 60 6.79 5.93 2.95
C THR A 60 7.19 4.67 2.18
N ALA A 61 7.43 3.55 2.86
CA ALA A 61 7.64 2.26 2.22
C ALA A 61 6.40 1.81 1.44
N ALA A 62 5.21 1.94 2.02
CA ALA A 62 3.95 1.66 1.33
C ALA A 62 3.75 2.57 0.12
N LEU A 63 4.04 3.88 0.25
CA LEU A 63 3.97 4.82 -0.87
C LEU A 63 4.92 4.45 -2.01
N ALA A 64 6.16 4.06 -1.70
CA ALA A 64 7.13 3.60 -2.69
C ALA A 64 6.63 2.36 -3.45
N LEU A 65 6.12 1.36 -2.71
CA LEU A 65 5.53 0.15 -3.30
C LEU A 65 4.34 0.47 -4.19
N GLY A 66 3.47 1.39 -3.76
CA GLY A 66 2.32 1.82 -4.56
C GLY A 66 2.75 2.53 -5.84
N ARG A 67 3.83 3.34 -5.81
CA ARG A 67 4.37 4.00 -7.01
C ARG A 67 4.92 2.99 -8.02
N LEU A 68 5.66 2.00 -7.53
CA LEU A 68 6.18 0.90 -8.36
C LEU A 68 5.04 0.08 -8.96
N ALA A 69 4.11 -0.40 -8.14
CA ALA A 69 2.96 -1.18 -8.59
C ALA A 69 2.08 -0.39 -9.58
N ASN A 70 1.99 0.94 -9.43
CA ASN A 70 1.20 1.77 -10.34
C ASN A 70 1.83 1.89 -11.74
N TYR A 71 3.09 1.52 -11.93
CA TYR A 71 3.80 1.71 -13.19
C TYR A 71 3.39 0.70 -14.26
N ASN A 72 3.47 -0.61 -13.97
CA ASN A 72 3.08 -1.68 -14.87
C ASN A 72 2.49 -2.88 -14.09
N ASP A 73 1.94 -3.83 -14.84
CA ASP A 73 1.36 -5.07 -14.34
C ASP A 73 2.41 -6.01 -13.73
N ASP A 74 3.60 -6.14 -14.33
CA ASP A 74 4.70 -6.95 -13.80
C ASP A 74 5.06 -6.58 -12.34
N LEU A 75 5.15 -5.28 -12.05
CA LEU A 75 5.44 -4.78 -10.71
C LEU A 75 4.25 -4.96 -9.77
N ALA A 76 3.02 -4.84 -10.26
CA ALA A 76 1.84 -5.14 -9.47
C ALA A 76 1.77 -6.64 -9.11
N GLU A 77 2.10 -7.52 -10.04
CA GLU A 77 2.23 -8.96 -9.78
C GLU A 77 3.33 -9.26 -8.78
N ALA A 78 4.48 -8.57 -8.86
CA ALA A 78 5.56 -8.73 -7.90
C ALA A 78 5.14 -8.32 -6.48
N VAL A 79 4.28 -7.30 -6.33
CA VAL A 79 3.68 -6.94 -5.04
C VAL A 79 2.78 -8.06 -4.50
N VAL A 80 1.97 -8.70 -5.35
CA VAL A 80 1.12 -9.83 -4.95
C VAL A 80 1.96 -11.05 -4.57
N LYS A 81 2.89 -11.47 -5.42
CA LYS A 81 3.79 -12.62 -5.20
C LYS A 81 4.71 -12.43 -3.99
N GLY A 82 4.96 -11.18 -3.60
CA GLY A 82 5.77 -10.83 -2.44
C GLY A 82 5.02 -10.82 -1.10
N ASP A 83 3.77 -11.28 -1.03
CA ASP A 83 2.88 -11.24 0.14
C ASP A 83 2.76 -9.84 0.78
N ILE A 84 2.85 -8.80 -0.03
CA ILE A 84 2.78 -7.42 0.45
C ILE A 84 1.33 -7.05 0.81
N LEU A 85 0.35 -7.55 0.04
CA LEU A 85 -1.06 -7.20 0.26
C LEU A 85 -1.60 -7.67 1.62
N PRO A 86 -1.43 -8.95 2.03
CA PRO A 86 -1.93 -9.40 3.33
C PRO A 86 -1.30 -8.61 4.48
N GLN A 87 -0.02 -8.28 4.37
CA GLN A 87 0.72 -7.51 5.37
C GLN A 87 0.18 -6.07 5.51
N LEU A 88 -0.14 -5.42 4.38
CA LEU A 88 -0.77 -4.09 4.38
C LEU A 88 -2.16 -4.15 4.99
N VAL A 89 -2.99 -5.12 4.60
CA VAL A 89 -4.37 -5.26 5.07
C VAL A 89 -4.43 -5.51 6.57
N TYR A 90 -3.59 -6.42 7.09
CA TYR A 90 -3.51 -6.71 8.52
C TYR A 90 -3.24 -5.45 9.36
N SER A 91 -2.37 -4.56 8.87
CA SER A 91 -2.00 -3.34 9.59
C SER A 91 -2.98 -2.19 9.37
N LEU A 92 -3.88 -2.26 8.39
CA LEU A 92 -4.60 -1.09 7.88
C LEU A 92 -5.64 -0.54 8.86
N ALA A 93 -6.30 -1.41 9.65
CA ALA A 93 -7.38 -1.00 10.55
C ALA A 93 -6.90 -0.16 11.75
N GLU A 94 -5.75 -0.52 12.35
CA GLU A 94 -5.26 0.06 13.60
C GLU A 94 -4.25 1.21 13.39
N GLN A 95 -3.86 1.48 12.15
CA GLN A 95 -2.81 2.44 11.82
C GLN A 95 -3.31 3.87 11.66
N ASN A 96 -2.36 4.81 11.62
CA ASN A 96 -2.66 6.23 11.44
C ASN A 96 -3.18 6.55 10.03
N ARG A 97 -3.81 7.72 9.87
CA ARG A 97 -4.39 8.19 8.59
C ARG A 97 -3.41 8.20 7.41
N PHE A 98 -2.12 8.45 7.63
CA PHE A 98 -1.14 8.52 6.55
C PHE A 98 -0.82 7.14 6.02
N TYR A 99 -0.66 6.16 6.91
CA TYR A 99 -0.50 4.76 6.53
C TYR A 99 -1.73 4.24 5.81
N LYS A 100 -2.94 4.50 6.33
CA LYS A 100 -4.21 4.10 5.67
C LYS A 100 -4.29 4.60 4.22
N LYS A 101 -3.97 5.88 3.98
CA LYS A 101 -3.90 6.45 2.63
C LYS A 101 -2.87 5.75 1.74
N ALA A 102 -1.67 5.52 2.27
CA ALA A 102 -0.60 4.86 1.53
C ALA A 102 -0.96 3.41 1.17
N ALA A 103 -1.50 2.65 2.12
CA ALA A 103 -1.92 1.27 1.91
C ALA A 103 -3.08 1.18 0.91
N ALA A 104 -4.11 2.03 1.04
CA ALA A 104 -5.20 2.14 0.06
C ALA A 104 -4.68 2.50 -1.34
N PHE A 105 -3.65 3.35 -1.44
CA PHE A 105 -2.99 3.65 -2.71
C PHE A 105 -2.29 2.42 -3.32
N VAL A 106 -1.64 1.57 -2.52
CA VAL A 106 -1.06 0.30 -3.03
C VAL A 106 -2.16 -0.61 -3.58
N LEU A 107 -3.25 -0.79 -2.82
CA LEU A 107 -4.38 -1.63 -3.23
C LEU A 107 -4.98 -1.11 -4.55
N ARG A 108 -5.17 0.21 -4.66
CA ARG A 108 -5.61 0.86 -5.91
C ARG A 108 -4.64 0.60 -7.06
N ALA A 109 -3.35 0.77 -6.82
CA ALA A 109 -2.29 0.65 -7.81
C ALA A 109 -2.19 -0.77 -8.37
N VAL A 110 -2.42 -1.79 -7.54
CA VAL A 110 -2.47 -3.19 -7.97
C VAL A 110 -3.79 -3.50 -8.69
N GLY A 111 -4.92 -3.14 -8.08
CA GLY A 111 -6.25 -3.50 -8.58
C GLY A 111 -6.64 -2.85 -9.89
N LYS A 112 -5.93 -1.81 -10.35
CA LYS A 112 -6.26 -1.16 -11.63
C LYS A 112 -5.87 -1.98 -12.87
N HIS A 113 -4.89 -2.88 -12.75
CA HIS A 113 -4.20 -3.46 -13.91
C HIS A 113 -4.92 -4.65 -14.53
N SER A 114 -5.42 -5.59 -13.72
CA SER A 114 -6.10 -6.78 -14.23
C SER A 114 -7.16 -7.33 -13.26
N PRO A 115 -8.13 -8.12 -13.75
CA PRO A 115 -9.08 -8.83 -12.89
C PRO A 115 -8.44 -9.79 -11.91
N GLN A 116 -7.35 -10.46 -12.30
CA GLN A 116 -6.63 -11.39 -11.43
C GLN A 116 -5.99 -10.65 -10.25
N LEU A 117 -5.41 -9.48 -10.50
CA LEU A 117 -4.84 -8.63 -9.45
C LEU A 117 -5.92 -8.02 -8.56
N ALA A 118 -7.07 -7.63 -9.13
CA ALA A 118 -8.22 -7.19 -8.36
C ALA A 118 -8.76 -8.31 -7.45
N GLN A 119 -8.84 -9.54 -7.95
CA GLN A 119 -9.26 -10.70 -7.17
C GLN A 119 -8.25 -11.01 -6.05
N ALA A 120 -6.94 -10.92 -6.30
CA ALA A 120 -5.92 -11.10 -5.25
C ALA A 120 -6.08 -10.11 -4.07
N ILE A 121 -6.57 -8.90 -4.34
CA ILE A 121 -6.89 -7.92 -3.28
C ILE A 121 -8.15 -8.33 -2.50
N VAL A 122 -9.13 -8.94 -3.16
CA VAL A 122 -10.32 -9.47 -2.48
C VAL A 122 -9.93 -10.66 -1.59
N ASP A 123 -9.12 -11.56 -2.12
CA ASP A 123 -8.70 -12.80 -1.45
C ASP A 123 -7.86 -12.52 -0.19
N CYS A 124 -7.17 -11.37 -0.12
CA CYS A 124 -6.44 -10.96 1.08
C CYS A 124 -7.29 -10.25 2.15
N GLY A 125 -8.62 -10.16 1.96
CA GLY A 125 -9.53 -9.56 2.94
C GLY A 125 -9.53 -8.03 2.94
N ALA A 126 -9.06 -7.38 1.86
CA ALA A 126 -8.98 -5.93 1.81
C ALA A 126 -10.36 -5.23 1.80
N LEU A 127 -11.42 -5.90 1.34
CA LEU A 127 -12.74 -5.28 1.16
C LEU A 127 -13.33 -4.76 2.48
N ASP A 128 -13.40 -5.60 3.51
CA ASP A 128 -13.94 -5.21 4.82
C ASP A 128 -13.16 -4.04 5.41
N THR A 129 -11.83 -4.11 5.27
CA THR A 129 -10.91 -3.11 5.77
C THR A 129 -11.04 -1.77 5.04
N LEU A 130 -11.24 -1.80 3.71
CA LEU A 130 -11.50 -0.61 2.90
C LEU A 130 -12.87 -0.01 3.21
N VAL A 131 -13.89 -0.82 3.47
CA VAL A 131 -15.22 -0.35 3.89
C VAL A 131 -15.15 0.39 5.22
N ILE A 132 -14.40 -0.13 6.19
CA ILE A 132 -14.14 0.56 7.47
C ILE A 132 -13.46 1.92 7.22
N CYS A 133 -12.51 1.99 6.28
CA CYS A 133 -11.82 3.24 5.93
C CYS A 133 -12.74 4.30 5.31
N LEU A 134 -13.87 3.92 4.69
CA LEU A 134 -14.85 4.89 4.20
C LEU A 134 -15.59 5.61 5.34
N GLU A 135 -15.56 5.04 6.55
CA GLU A 135 -16.17 5.61 7.75
C GLU A 135 -15.16 6.43 8.58
N ASP A 136 -13.89 6.47 8.18
CA ASP A 136 -12.82 7.21 8.87
C ASP A 136 -13.08 8.73 8.87
N PHE A 137 -12.74 9.44 9.94
CA PHE A 137 -12.96 10.88 10.02
C PHE A 137 -12.15 11.70 9.00
N ASP A 138 -11.02 11.17 8.52
CA ASP A 138 -10.17 11.88 7.57
C ASP A 138 -10.70 11.74 6.12
N PRO A 139 -11.09 12.84 5.44
CA PRO A 139 -11.65 12.78 4.09
C PRO A 139 -10.71 12.14 3.07
N GLY A 140 -9.40 12.31 3.24
CA GLY A 140 -8.42 11.72 2.32
C GLY A 140 -8.30 10.20 2.47
N VAL A 141 -8.58 9.66 3.67
CA VAL A 141 -8.66 8.20 3.86
C VAL A 141 -9.90 7.66 3.15
N LYS A 142 -11.05 8.32 3.31
CA LYS A 142 -12.29 7.95 2.61
C LYS A 142 -12.09 7.96 1.09
N GLU A 143 -11.51 9.02 0.55
CA GLU A 143 -11.28 9.16 -0.88
C GLU A 143 -10.37 8.05 -1.40
N ALA A 144 -9.23 7.80 -0.73
CA ALA A 144 -8.30 6.75 -1.13
C ALA A 144 -8.96 5.36 -1.10
N ALA A 145 -9.77 5.07 -0.09
CA ALA A 145 -10.50 3.81 0.02
C ALA A 145 -11.56 3.67 -1.08
N ALA A 146 -12.32 4.74 -1.37
CA ALA A 146 -13.32 4.75 -2.43
C ALA A 146 -12.68 4.50 -3.81
N TRP A 147 -11.53 5.12 -4.08
CA TRP A 147 -10.77 4.86 -5.30
C TRP A 147 -10.36 3.39 -5.40
N ALA A 148 -9.77 2.82 -4.36
CA ALA A 148 -9.34 1.42 -4.36
C ALA A 148 -10.52 0.47 -4.64
N LEU A 149 -11.64 0.67 -3.93
CA LEU A 149 -12.86 -0.11 -4.12
C LEU A 149 -13.44 0.03 -5.54
N GLY A 150 -13.41 1.23 -6.11
CA GLY A 150 -13.88 1.47 -7.49
C GLY A 150 -13.10 0.67 -8.54
N TYR A 151 -11.77 0.58 -8.41
CA TYR A 151 -10.95 -0.22 -9.32
C TYR A 151 -11.17 -1.73 -9.14
N ILE A 152 -11.32 -2.21 -7.91
CA ILE A 152 -11.63 -3.62 -7.64
C ILE A 152 -13.01 -3.96 -8.23
N ALA A 153 -14.01 -3.11 -8.02
CA ALA A 153 -15.37 -3.29 -8.53
C ALA A 153 -15.41 -3.32 -10.07
N ARG A 154 -14.63 -2.46 -10.73
CA ARG A 154 -14.58 -2.38 -12.20
C ARG A 154 -14.23 -3.71 -12.84
N HIS A 155 -13.29 -4.45 -12.27
CA HIS A 155 -12.86 -5.75 -12.82
C HIS A 155 -13.71 -6.93 -12.34
N ASN A 156 -14.33 -6.81 -11.17
CA ASN A 156 -15.17 -7.85 -10.58
C ASN A 156 -16.67 -7.71 -10.90
N ALA A 157 -17.07 -6.71 -11.71
CA ALA A 157 -18.46 -6.46 -12.08
C ALA A 157 -19.17 -7.63 -12.81
N GLY A 158 -18.41 -8.59 -13.36
CA GLY A 158 -18.96 -9.82 -13.95
C GLY A 158 -19.17 -10.98 -12.96
N ASN A 159 -18.52 -10.94 -11.79
CA ASN A 159 -18.59 -12.01 -10.78
C ASN A 159 -19.65 -11.65 -9.73
N GLY A 160 -20.93 -11.78 -10.12
CA GLY A 160 -22.12 -11.40 -9.34
C GLY A 160 -22.33 -12.09 -7.99
N ALA A 161 -21.34 -12.82 -7.46
CA ALA A 161 -21.43 -13.53 -6.18
C ALA A 161 -20.74 -12.81 -5.00
N TYR A 162 -19.80 -11.88 -5.23
CA TYR A 162 -19.00 -11.27 -4.14
C TYR A 162 -19.12 -9.75 -4.04
N PHE A 163 -19.62 -9.07 -5.09
CA PHE A 163 -19.80 -7.62 -5.10
C PHE A 163 -21.28 -7.27 -4.89
N ASN A 164 -21.76 -7.39 -3.66
CA ASN A 164 -23.05 -6.79 -3.29
C ASN A 164 -22.88 -5.26 -3.16
N ILE A 165 -22.74 -4.60 -4.32
CA ILE A 165 -22.69 -3.13 -4.49
C ILE A 165 -23.99 -2.46 -3.98
N GLY A 166 -25.03 -3.26 -3.66
CA GLY A 166 -26.25 -2.80 -2.98
C GLY A 166 -26.00 -2.00 -1.69
N LEU A 167 -24.88 -2.24 -1.00
CA LEU A 167 -24.47 -1.45 0.18
C LEU A 167 -23.83 -0.09 -0.16
N PHE A 168 -23.19 0.06 -1.33
CA PHE A 168 -22.60 1.33 -1.76
C PHE A 168 -23.65 2.36 -2.18
N LYS A 169 -24.81 1.91 -2.67
CA LYS A 169 -25.89 2.80 -3.12
C LYS A 169 -26.68 3.45 -1.96
N PHE A 170 -26.57 2.93 -0.73
CA PHE A 170 -27.41 3.38 0.39
C PHE A 170 -26.71 4.19 1.48
N ARG A 171 -25.36 4.19 1.54
CA ARG A 171 -24.63 4.74 2.70
C ARG A 171 -23.80 6.01 2.43
N PHE A 172 -23.69 6.46 1.17
CA PHE A 172 -22.85 7.61 0.78
C PHE A 172 -23.57 8.77 0.06
N ILE A 173 -24.91 8.75 0.00
CA ILE A 173 -25.73 9.91 -0.39
C ILE A 173 -26.64 10.27 0.78
N ARG A 174 -26.07 10.78 1.87
CA ARG A 174 -26.74 11.68 2.83
C ARG A 174 -25.71 12.58 3.47
#